data_AF-A0A8X6VXE4-F1
#
_entry.id   AF-A0A8X6VXE4-F1
#
_cell.length_a   1.000
_cell.length_b   1.000
_cell.length_c   1.000
_cell.angle_alpha   90.00
_cell.angle_beta   90.00
_cell.angle_gamma   90.00
#
_symmetry.space_group_name_H-M   'P 1'
#
loop_
_entity.id
_entity.type
_entity.pdbx_description
1 polymer ?
#
loop_
_entity_poly.entity_id
_entity_poly.type
_entity_poly.pdbx_seq_one_letter_code
_entity_poly.pdbx_strand_id
1 'polypeptide(L)'
;MNRQSIYLLDPATELRDLNISRSEAMQNHWRSADKRFKTVFEANPFGLSCSVCERLWFERDLKKVKHRNISLLQTKFPDENVMKFRLCSTCSKSIDANKIPTLSRSNGFRYSPKPSGLPLLDPISIRLISPRLPFMQIRRLRYEGNYGIVGQVINVPVNVNNMVQQLPRRIDDDFAFNVNIKKKLIHKSNYLSGFVRKSVIKA
;
A
#
# COMPACT_ATOMS: atom_id res chain seq x y z
N MET A 1 -18.47 21.12 -10.78
CA MET A 1 -17.67 21.96 -9.87
C MET A 1 -18.12 21.76 -8.43
N ASN A 2 -17.15 21.74 -7.51
CA ASN A 2 -17.25 21.72 -6.04
C ASN A 2 -17.88 20.50 -5.34
N ARG A 3 -17.03 19.47 -5.21
CA ARG A 3 -17.02 18.51 -4.10
C ARG A 3 -17.17 19.25 -2.75
N GLN A 4 -18.08 18.81 -1.92
CA GLN A 4 -18.13 19.19 -0.51
C GLN A 4 -18.44 17.94 0.31
N SER A 5 -17.36 17.45 0.90
CA SER A 5 -17.17 17.11 2.30
C SER A 5 -18.28 16.36 3.02
N ILE A 6 -17.89 15.15 3.41
CA ILE A 6 -18.50 14.25 4.39
C ILE A 6 -18.68 15.01 5.71
N TYR A 7 -19.87 14.89 6.30
CA TYR A 7 -20.29 15.54 7.53
C TYR A 7 -19.28 15.29 8.67
N LEU A 8 -18.68 16.39 9.14
CA LEU A 8 -18.03 16.50 10.44
C LEU A 8 -19.12 16.38 11.52
N LEU A 9 -18.86 15.55 12.52
CA LEU A 9 -19.57 15.56 13.80
C LEU A 9 -19.48 16.97 14.41
N ASP A 10 -20.56 17.40 15.06
CA ASP A 10 -20.68 18.68 15.78
C ASP A 10 -19.43 19.02 16.63
N PRO A 11 -18.83 20.22 16.51
CA PRO A 11 -17.63 20.59 17.26
C PRO A 11 -17.90 21.14 18.67
N ALA A 12 -19.12 21.05 19.20
CA ALA A 12 -19.54 21.77 20.40
C ALA A 12 -19.76 20.89 21.65
N THR A 13 -18.99 19.82 21.82
CA THR A 13 -18.72 19.33 23.18
C THR A 13 -17.35 19.87 23.55
N GLU A 14 -17.32 20.93 24.35
CA GLU A 14 -16.12 21.48 24.98
C GLU A 14 -15.41 20.35 25.75
N LEU A 15 -14.55 19.61 25.06
CA LEU A 15 -13.42 18.97 25.68
C LEU A 15 -12.60 20.12 26.22
N ARG A 16 -12.73 20.39 27.52
CA ARG A 16 -11.74 21.17 28.24
C ARG A 16 -10.41 20.55 27.88
N ASP A 17 -9.64 21.24 27.05
CA ASP A 17 -8.26 20.92 26.80
C ASP A 17 -7.58 20.95 28.16
N LEU A 18 -7.49 19.79 28.81
CA LEU A 18 -6.53 19.57 29.85
C LEU A 18 -5.21 19.88 29.19
N ASN A 19 -4.72 21.09 29.42
CA ASN A 19 -3.46 21.59 28.92
C ASN A 19 -2.38 20.83 29.69
N ILE A 20 -2.22 19.55 29.35
CA ILE A 20 -1.13 18.71 29.79
C ILE A 20 0.07 19.29 29.08
N SER A 21 0.68 20.29 29.73
CA SER A 21 1.99 20.83 29.41
C SER A 21 2.96 19.64 29.42
N ARG A 22 3.18 19.09 28.22
CA ARG A 22 4.11 17.99 28.00
C ARG A 22 5.50 18.56 28.21
N SER A 23 6.34 17.87 28.98
CA SER A 23 7.70 18.34 29.28
C SER A 23 8.45 18.66 27.98
N GLU A 24 9.33 19.65 28.03
CA GLU A 24 10.14 20.07 26.88
C GLU A 24 10.93 18.88 26.28
N ALA A 25 11.43 17.98 27.14
CA ALA A 25 12.08 16.74 26.73
C ALA A 25 11.16 15.86 25.86
N MET A 26 9.88 15.70 26.23
CA MET A 26 8.93 14.91 25.48
C MET A 26 8.53 15.58 24.15
N GLN A 27 8.38 16.91 24.16
CA GLN A 27 8.13 17.68 22.93
C GLN A 27 9.30 17.55 21.94
N ASN A 28 10.55 17.64 22.42
CA ASN A 28 11.75 17.49 21.61
C ASN A 28 11.88 16.07 21.04
N HIS A 29 11.54 15.05 21.83
CA HIS A 29 11.50 13.67 21.36
C HIS A 29 10.51 13.49 20.19
N TRP A 30 9.28 14.03 20.29
CA TRP A 30 8.31 13.93 19.19
C TRP A 30 8.70 14.73 17.97
N ARG A 31 9.26 15.93 18.12
CA ARG A 31 9.79 16.69 16.98
C ARG A 31 10.85 15.90 16.23
N SER A 32 11.73 15.20 16.96
CA SER A 32 12.74 14.33 16.37
C SER A 32 12.12 13.12 15.65
N ALA A 33 11.12 12.47 16.28
CA ALA A 33 10.41 11.35 15.69
C ALA A 33 9.62 11.75 14.43
N ASP A 34 8.91 12.87 14.46
CA ASP A 34 8.17 13.43 13.32
C ASP A 34 9.12 13.78 12.16
N LYS A 35 10.23 14.47 12.47
CA LYS A 35 11.28 14.77 11.48
C LYS A 35 11.83 13.50 10.86
N ARG A 36 12.09 12.46 11.66
CA ARG A 36 12.55 11.16 11.17
C ARG A 36 11.50 10.50 10.28
N PHE A 37 10.24 10.47 10.68
CA PHE A 37 9.15 9.91 9.88
C PHE A 37 9.05 10.58 8.52
N LYS A 38 8.95 11.91 8.49
CA LYS A 38 8.91 12.70 7.25
C LYS A 38 10.12 12.41 6.37
N THR A 39 11.31 12.34 6.96
CA THR A 39 12.55 12.09 6.22
C THR A 39 12.64 10.67 5.65
N VAL A 40 12.12 9.67 6.37
CA VAL A 40 12.25 8.26 6.00
C VAL A 40 11.10 7.76 5.12
N PHE A 41 9.91 8.35 5.22
CA PHE A 41 8.71 7.87 4.53
C PHE A 41 8.08 8.87 3.57
N GLU A 42 8.01 10.16 3.91
CA GLU A 42 7.38 11.17 3.03
C GLU A 42 8.36 11.70 1.97
N ALA A 43 9.56 12.11 2.41
CA ALA A 43 10.63 12.68 1.58
C ALA A 43 11.59 11.61 1.03
N ASN A 44 11.15 10.36 0.99
CA ASN A 44 11.92 9.22 0.52
C ASN A 44 11.07 8.48 -0.52
N PRO A 45 11.39 8.60 -1.81
CA PRO A 45 10.60 7.96 -2.85
C PRO A 45 10.55 6.44 -2.67
N PHE A 46 9.34 5.87 -2.72
CA PHE A 46 9.10 4.43 -2.74
C PHE A 46 8.93 3.93 -4.18
N GLY A 47 9.29 2.66 -4.42
CA GLY A 47 9.06 2.00 -5.70
C GLY A 47 10.33 1.79 -6.54
N LEU A 48 11.50 2.04 -5.97
CA LEU A 48 12.77 1.69 -6.60
C LEU A 48 13.07 0.20 -6.38
N SER A 49 13.55 -0.49 -7.41
CA SER A 49 13.86 -1.91 -7.32
C SER A 49 15.32 -2.17 -6.97
N CYS A 50 15.55 -3.22 -6.17
CA CYS A 50 16.89 -3.76 -5.96
C CYS A 50 17.37 -4.47 -7.24
N SER A 51 18.57 -4.15 -7.72
CA SER A 51 19.12 -4.72 -8.95
C SER A 51 19.40 -6.23 -8.87
N VAL A 52 19.43 -6.84 -7.68
CA VAL A 52 19.71 -8.28 -7.52
C VAL A 52 18.46 -9.12 -7.28
N CYS A 53 17.50 -8.64 -6.48
CA CYS A 53 16.29 -9.39 -6.13
C CYS A 53 14.99 -8.79 -6.69
N GLU A 54 15.06 -7.67 -7.41
CA GLU A 54 13.93 -7.00 -8.06
C GLU A 54 12.79 -6.52 -7.15
N ARG A 55 12.90 -6.70 -5.83
CA ARG A 55 11.93 -6.22 -4.84
C ARG A 55 11.99 -4.69 -4.73
N LEU A 56 10.84 -4.09 -4.39
CA LEU A 56 10.68 -2.65 -4.22
C LEU A 56 11.15 -2.19 -2.84
N TRP A 57 11.80 -1.04 -2.82
CA TRP A 57 12.37 -0.39 -1.65
C TRP A 57 12.19 1.12 -1.74
N PHE A 58 12.39 1.77 -0.61
CA PHE A 58 12.65 3.20 -0.61
C PHE A 58 14.06 3.49 -1.12
N GLU A 59 14.26 4.66 -1.71
CA GLU A 59 15.54 5.07 -2.27
C GLU A 59 16.70 4.93 -1.28
N ARG A 60 16.49 5.41 -0.04
CA ARG A 60 17.52 5.39 1.01
C ARG A 60 17.86 3.99 1.52
N ASP A 61 16.99 3.01 1.29
CA ASP A 61 17.23 1.61 1.68
C ASP A 61 18.12 0.87 0.67
N LEU A 62 18.35 1.49 -0.49
CA LEU A 62 19.20 0.94 -1.54
C LEU A 62 20.61 1.57 -1.48
N LYS A 63 21.62 0.71 -1.43
CA LYS A 63 23.03 1.12 -1.39
C LYS A 63 23.70 0.86 -2.74
N LYS A 64 24.67 1.70 -3.09
CA LYS A 64 25.54 1.47 -4.25
C LYS A 64 26.39 0.21 -4.03
N VAL A 65 26.75 -0.45 -5.13
CA VAL A 65 27.66 -1.60 -5.10
C VAL A 65 29.06 -1.15 -4.64
N LYS A 66 29.70 -1.99 -3.83
CA LYS A 66 31.11 -1.81 -3.42
C LYS A 66 32.03 -2.39 -4.49
N HIS A 67 33.19 -1.77 -4.73
CA HIS A 67 34.12 -2.21 -5.77
C HIS A 67 34.49 -3.69 -5.71
N ARG A 68 34.79 -4.21 -4.51
CA ARG A 68 35.09 -5.64 -4.28
C ARG A 68 34.01 -6.63 -4.72
N ASN A 69 32.76 -6.17 -4.87
CA ASN A 69 31.61 -7.01 -5.20
C ASN A 69 31.29 -7.01 -6.71
N ILE A 70 31.97 -6.18 -7.51
CA ILE A 70 31.66 -6.01 -8.95
C ILE A 70 31.89 -7.31 -9.71
N SER A 71 33.01 -8.00 -9.48
CA SER A 71 33.38 -9.23 -10.20
C SER A 71 32.34 -10.35 -10.03
N LEU A 72 31.88 -10.58 -8.80
CA LEU A 72 30.83 -11.57 -8.50
C LEU A 72 29.53 -11.23 -9.23
N LEU A 73 29.12 -9.96 -9.18
CA LEU A 73 27.88 -9.51 -9.82
C LEU A 73 27.98 -9.57 -11.34
N GLN A 74 29.12 -9.21 -11.93
CA GLN A 74 29.34 -9.24 -13.37
C GLN A 74 29.33 -10.66 -13.92
N THR A 75 29.78 -11.64 -13.13
CA THR A 75 29.66 -13.06 -13.48
C THR A 75 28.20 -13.52 -13.57
N LYS A 76 27.29 -12.94 -12.77
CA LYS A 76 25.89 -13.36 -12.67
C LYS A 76 24.92 -12.48 -13.46
N PHE A 77 25.36 -11.30 -13.88
CA PHE A 77 24.63 -10.32 -14.66
C PHE A 77 25.54 -9.76 -15.77
N PRO A 78 25.96 -10.60 -16.74
CA PRO A 78 26.98 -10.23 -17.72
C PRO A 78 26.54 -9.09 -18.67
N ASP A 79 25.24 -9.03 -18.98
CA ASP A 79 24.69 -8.06 -19.95
C ASP A 79 24.27 -6.73 -19.31
N GLU A 80 24.48 -6.54 -18.00
CA GLU A 80 24.02 -5.37 -17.28
C GLU A 80 25.18 -4.53 -16.72
N ASN A 81 24.98 -3.20 -16.66
CA ASN A 81 25.96 -2.31 -16.05
C ASN A 81 25.92 -2.40 -14.51
N VAL A 82 26.70 -3.33 -13.96
CA VAL A 82 26.82 -3.61 -12.52
C VAL A 82 27.22 -2.38 -11.69
N MET A 83 27.96 -1.42 -12.26
CA MET A 83 28.36 -0.19 -11.55
C MET A 83 27.17 0.68 -11.17
N LYS A 84 26.06 0.58 -11.92
CA LYS A 84 24.83 1.32 -11.65
C LYS A 84 23.90 0.61 -10.67
N PHE A 85 24.22 -0.62 -10.26
CA PHE A 85 23.35 -1.41 -9.40
C PHE A 85 23.11 -0.75 -8.04
N ARG A 86 21.90 -0.98 -7.53
CA ARG A 86 21.39 -0.51 -6.25
C ARG A 86 20.90 -1.73 -5.48
N LEU A 87 21.49 -1.98 -4.31
CA LEU A 87 21.26 -3.20 -3.53
C LEU A 87 20.51 -2.91 -2.24
N CYS A 88 19.48 -3.71 -1.94
CA CYS A 88 18.90 -3.70 -0.61
C CYS A 88 19.86 -4.30 0.43
N SER A 89 19.61 -4.03 1.71
CA SER A 89 20.45 -4.47 2.81
C SER A 89 20.70 -5.98 2.82
N THR A 90 19.67 -6.80 2.55
CA THR A 90 19.79 -8.27 2.49
C THR A 90 20.70 -8.72 1.34
N CYS A 91 20.50 -8.16 0.14
CA CYS A 91 21.35 -8.52 -1.00
C CYS A 91 22.80 -8.09 -0.78
N SER A 92 23.01 -6.88 -0.25
CA SER A 92 24.35 -6.39 0.08
C SER A 92 25.07 -7.34 1.05
N LYS A 93 24.38 -7.83 2.09
CA LYS A 93 24.97 -8.77 3.06
C LYS A 93 25.41 -10.09 2.42
N SER A 94 24.57 -10.69 1.57
CA SER A 94 24.93 -11.94 0.90
C SER A 94 26.11 -11.74 -0.05
N ILE A 95 26.07 -10.67 -0.84
CA ILE A 95 27.12 -10.34 -1.81
C ILE A 95 28.44 -10.01 -1.10
N ASP A 96 28.39 -9.30 0.02
CA ASP A 96 29.56 -9.05 0.88
C ASP A 96 30.16 -10.35 1.44
N ALA A 97 29.37 -11.40 1.61
CA ALA A 97 29.82 -12.74 1.98
C ALA A 97 30.19 -13.61 0.76
N ASN A 98 30.40 -12.99 -0.41
CA ASN A 98 30.70 -13.63 -1.68
C ASN A 98 29.66 -14.68 -2.13
N LYS A 99 28.38 -14.47 -1.76
CA LYS A 99 27.26 -15.37 -2.09
C LYS A 99 26.16 -14.61 -2.84
N ILE A 100 25.56 -15.29 -3.83
CA ILE A 100 24.34 -14.78 -4.48
C ILE A 100 23.13 -15.03 -3.57
N PRO A 101 22.27 -14.02 -3.32
CA PRO A 101 21.05 -14.21 -2.55
C PRO A 101 20.14 -15.28 -3.18
N THR A 102 19.48 -16.10 -2.36
CA THR A 102 18.55 -17.14 -2.84
C THR A 102 17.48 -16.56 -3.76
N LEU A 103 16.89 -15.42 -3.38
CA LEU A 103 15.85 -14.70 -4.13
C LEU A 103 16.44 -13.79 -5.23
N SER A 104 17.58 -14.14 -5.80
CA SER A 104 18.19 -13.38 -6.89
C SER A 104 17.49 -13.66 -8.22
N ARG A 105 17.38 -12.61 -9.05
CA ARG A 105 17.03 -12.71 -10.47
C ARG A 105 17.92 -13.67 -11.26
N SER A 106 19.17 -13.85 -10.85
CA SER A 106 20.09 -14.80 -11.47
C SER A 106 19.73 -16.26 -11.16
N ASN A 107 18.90 -16.51 -10.13
CA ASN A 107 18.35 -17.81 -9.79
C ASN A 107 16.92 -18.02 -10.35
N GLY A 108 16.49 -17.21 -11.32
CA GLY A 108 15.15 -17.31 -11.91
C GLY A 108 14.03 -16.58 -11.17
N PHE A 109 14.31 -15.93 -10.03
CA PHE A 109 13.34 -15.05 -9.35
C PHE A 109 13.24 -13.69 -10.06
N ARG A 110 12.72 -13.70 -11.29
CA ARG A 110 12.44 -12.50 -12.09
C ARG A 110 10.94 -12.32 -12.25
N TYR A 111 10.49 -11.07 -12.25
CA TYR A 111 9.13 -10.79 -12.71
C TYR A 111 9.05 -11.00 -14.23
N SER A 112 7.93 -11.56 -14.69
CA SER A 112 7.63 -11.57 -16.12
C SER A 112 7.59 -10.14 -16.66
N PRO A 113 7.96 -9.92 -17.93
CA PRO A 113 7.86 -8.59 -18.53
C PRO A 113 6.43 -8.08 -18.40
N LYS A 114 6.29 -6.80 -18.03
CA LYS A 114 4.98 -6.16 -17.96
C LYS A 114 4.33 -6.27 -19.35
N PRO A 115 3.12 -6.85 -19.47
CA PRO A 115 2.48 -6.97 -20.77
C PRO A 115 2.15 -5.58 -21.33
N SER A 116 2.33 -5.43 -22.64
CA SER A 116 1.97 -4.21 -23.38
C SER A 116 0.46 -4.04 -23.45
N GLY A 117 -0.02 -2.80 -23.53
CA GLY A 117 -1.44 -2.49 -23.71
C GLY A 117 -2.29 -2.58 -22.44
N LEU A 118 -1.69 -2.70 -21.25
CA LEU A 118 -2.43 -2.58 -20.00
C LEU A 118 -2.99 -1.15 -19.84
N PRO A 119 -4.31 -0.98 -19.63
CA PRO A 119 -4.88 0.34 -19.39
C PRO A 119 -4.37 0.93 -18.08
N LEU A 120 -4.30 2.26 -17.98
CA LEU A 120 -4.10 2.91 -16.70
C LEU A 120 -5.35 2.68 -15.85
N LEU A 121 -5.21 1.88 -14.80
CA LEU A 121 -6.32 1.62 -13.88
C LEU A 121 -6.36 2.70 -12.82
N ASP A 122 -7.54 3.25 -12.57
CA ASP A 122 -7.75 4.12 -11.43
C ASP A 122 -7.68 3.31 -10.11
N PRO A 123 -7.47 3.96 -8.95
CA PRO A 123 -7.32 3.26 -7.66
C PRO A 123 -8.48 2.32 -7.30
N ILE A 124 -9.71 2.64 -7.72
CA ILE A 124 -10.90 1.80 -7.49
C ILE A 124 -10.80 0.56 -8.37
N SER A 125 -10.51 0.73 -9.66
CA SER A 125 -10.33 -0.39 -10.59
C SER A 125 -9.20 -1.33 -10.15
N ILE A 126 -8.04 -0.80 -9.74
CA ILE A 126 -6.94 -1.60 -9.15
C ILE A 126 -7.44 -2.42 -7.98
N ARG A 127 -8.23 -1.80 -7.08
CA ARG A 127 -8.76 -2.48 -5.91
C ARG A 127 -9.76 -3.57 -6.27
N LEU A 128 -10.60 -3.32 -7.27
CA LEU A 128 -11.56 -4.28 -7.79
C LEU A 128 -10.91 -5.45 -8.53
N ILE A 129 -9.71 -5.31 -9.07
CA ILE A 129 -9.01 -6.43 -9.70
C ILE A 129 -7.92 -7.06 -8.80
N SER A 130 -7.65 -6.48 -7.63
CA SER A 130 -6.64 -6.99 -6.71
C SER A 130 -7.06 -8.36 -6.16
N PRO A 131 -6.24 -9.42 -6.30
CA PRO A 131 -6.53 -10.74 -5.73
C PRO A 131 -6.65 -10.73 -4.20
N ARG A 132 -6.07 -9.72 -3.53
CA ARG A 132 -6.12 -9.53 -2.08
C ARG A 132 -6.79 -8.20 -1.75
N LEU A 133 -7.87 -8.25 -0.98
CA LEU A 133 -8.55 -7.09 -0.41
C LEU A 133 -8.21 -7.01 1.09
N PRO A 134 -7.19 -6.22 1.51
CA PRO A 134 -6.95 -6.01 2.93
C PRO A 134 -8.11 -5.23 3.56
N PHE A 135 -8.88 -5.89 4.44
CA PHE A 135 -9.84 -5.23 5.31
C PHE A 135 -9.07 -4.69 6.53
N MET A 136 -8.96 -3.38 6.64
CA MET A 136 -8.29 -2.71 7.77
C MET A 136 -9.23 -1.68 8.35
N GLN A 137 -9.51 -1.77 9.66
CA GLN A 137 -10.22 -0.71 10.37
C GLN A 137 -9.20 0.28 10.93
N ILE A 138 -9.27 1.52 10.46
CA ILE A 138 -8.47 2.62 10.99
C ILE A 138 -9.30 3.28 12.10
N ARG A 139 -8.78 3.29 13.34
CA ARG A 139 -9.41 4.00 14.48
C ARG A 139 -8.46 5.03 15.06
N ARG A 140 -9.03 6.10 15.62
CA ARG A 140 -8.29 7.08 16.41
C ARG A 140 -7.81 6.39 17.69
N LEU A 141 -6.50 6.35 17.92
CA LEU A 141 -5.97 5.91 19.20
C LEU A 141 -6.29 6.97 20.27
N ARG A 142 -6.55 6.53 21.51
CA ARG A 142 -7.01 7.43 22.60
C ARG A 142 -6.00 8.52 22.96
N TYR A 143 -4.74 8.38 22.53
CA TYR A 143 -3.68 9.34 22.77
C TYR A 143 -3.28 10.01 21.44
N GLU A 144 -3.51 11.33 21.39
CA GLU A 144 -3.22 12.29 20.32
C GLU A 144 -2.78 11.80 18.93
N GLY A 145 -3.63 12.07 17.93
CA GLY A 145 -3.25 12.30 16.53
C GLY A 145 -2.88 11.07 15.69
N ASN A 146 -2.49 9.96 16.31
CA ASN A 146 -2.06 8.78 15.57
C ASN A 146 -3.24 7.86 15.24
N TYR A 147 -3.45 7.64 13.95
CA TYR A 147 -4.33 6.58 13.46
C TYR A 147 -3.64 5.23 13.66
N GLY A 148 -4.25 4.37 14.46
CA GLY A 148 -3.78 3.00 14.69
C GLY A 148 -4.62 2.00 13.92
N ILE A 149 -3.98 0.91 13.48
CA ILE A 149 -4.70 -0.29 13.03
C ILE A 149 -4.84 -1.17 14.26
N VAL A 150 -6.07 -1.36 14.75
CA VAL A 150 -6.39 -2.27 15.85
C VAL A 150 -7.44 -3.26 15.36
N GLY A 151 -7.10 -4.55 15.42
CA GLY A 151 -7.95 -5.65 14.94
C GLY A 151 -7.13 -6.70 14.19
N GLN A 152 -7.70 -7.89 14.01
CA GLN A 152 -7.09 -8.90 13.16
C GLN A 152 -7.06 -8.39 11.71
N VAL A 153 -5.88 -8.45 11.08
CA VAL A 153 -5.80 -8.45 9.62
C VAL A 153 -6.28 -9.82 9.17
N ILE A 154 -7.58 -9.92 8.87
CA ILE A 154 -8.17 -11.17 8.41
C ILE A 154 -7.84 -11.31 6.93
N ASN A 155 -6.91 -12.20 6.60
CA ASN A 155 -6.76 -12.67 5.24
C ASN A 155 -7.89 -13.68 4.98
N VAL A 156 -9.00 -13.20 4.40
CA VAL A 156 -10.10 -14.09 4.01
C VAL A 156 -9.55 -15.06 2.96
N PRO A 157 -9.54 -16.38 3.22
CA PRO A 157 -9.00 -17.35 2.29
C PRO A 157 -9.82 -17.28 1.00
N VAL A 158 -9.17 -16.85 -0.07
CA VAL A 158 -9.75 -16.81 -1.41
C VAL A 158 -8.94 -17.76 -2.28
N ASN A 159 -9.62 -18.58 -3.08
CA ASN A 159 -8.96 -19.40 -4.07
C ASN A 159 -8.42 -18.47 -5.17
N VAL A 160 -7.10 -18.25 -5.17
CA VAL A 160 -6.43 -17.31 -6.09
C VAL A 160 -6.71 -17.69 -7.56
N ASN A 161 -6.72 -18.98 -7.89
CA ASN A 161 -6.99 -19.43 -9.26
C ASN A 161 -8.41 -19.06 -9.69
N ASN A 162 -9.39 -19.25 -8.81
CA ASN A 162 -10.77 -18.86 -9.07
C ASN A 162 -10.90 -17.34 -9.20
N MET A 163 -10.28 -16.57 -8.29
CA MET A 163 -10.33 -15.10 -8.32
C MET A 163 -9.67 -14.50 -9.57
N VAL A 164 -8.56 -15.07 -10.06
CA VAL A 164 -7.88 -14.59 -11.27
C VAL A 164 -8.69 -14.91 -12.52
N GLN A 165 -9.36 -16.06 -12.57
CA GLN A 165 -10.25 -16.41 -13.69
C GLN A 165 -11.56 -15.62 -13.69
N GLN A 166 -12.00 -15.10 -12.54
CA GLN A 166 -13.18 -14.25 -12.41
C GLN A 166 -12.92 -12.77 -12.73
N LEU A 167 -11.72 -12.41 -13.20
CA LEU A 167 -11.40 -11.06 -13.68
C LEU A 167 -11.46 -10.98 -15.20
N PRO A 168 -12.12 -9.95 -15.78
CA PRO A 168 -12.87 -8.87 -15.13
C PRO A 168 -14.19 -9.36 -14.52
N ARG A 169 -14.50 -8.97 -13.28
CA ARG A 169 -15.77 -9.34 -12.62
C ARG A 169 -16.94 -8.71 -13.37
N ARG A 170 -17.85 -9.53 -13.90
CA ARG A 170 -19.08 -9.02 -14.52
C ARG A 170 -20.03 -8.63 -13.39
N ILE A 171 -20.55 -7.40 -13.43
CA ILE A 171 -21.54 -6.91 -12.44
C ILE A 171 -22.77 -7.82 -12.44
N ASP A 172 -23.10 -8.45 -13.57
CA ASP A 172 -24.20 -9.39 -13.71
C ASP A 172 -24.02 -10.67 -12.87
N ASP A 173 -22.78 -11.07 -12.58
CA ASP A 173 -22.47 -12.26 -11.78
C ASP A 173 -22.60 -12.01 -10.27
N ASP A 174 -22.65 -10.75 -9.83
CA ASP A 174 -22.81 -10.42 -8.41
C ASP A 174 -24.19 -10.86 -7.89
N PHE A 175 -24.24 -11.57 -6.77
CA PHE A 175 -25.52 -11.99 -6.15
C PHE A 175 -26.33 -10.84 -5.56
N ALA A 176 -25.70 -9.69 -5.32
CA ALA A 176 -26.34 -8.52 -4.73
C ALA A 176 -25.71 -7.23 -5.28
N PHE A 177 -26.48 -6.15 -5.29
CA PHE A 177 -26.00 -4.84 -5.69
C PHE A 177 -26.31 -3.80 -4.62
N ASN A 178 -25.49 -2.75 -4.58
CA ASN A 178 -25.71 -1.61 -3.70
C ASN A 178 -26.86 -0.75 -4.22
N VAL A 179 -27.84 -0.49 -3.36
CA VAL A 179 -28.97 0.38 -3.64
C VAL A 179 -28.87 1.61 -2.74
N ASN A 180 -28.90 2.79 -3.34
CA ASN A 180 -28.97 4.08 -2.65
C ASN A 180 -30.22 4.82 -3.10
N ILE A 181 -31.21 4.98 -2.22
CA ILE A 181 -32.46 5.69 -2.49
C ILE A 181 -32.34 7.10 -1.95
N LYS A 182 -32.60 8.09 -2.81
CA LYS A 182 -32.64 9.51 -2.45
C LYS A 182 -34.07 10.04 -2.55
N LYS A 183 -34.48 10.90 -1.62
CA LYS A 183 -35.78 11.60 -1.70
C LYS A 183 -35.87 12.54 -2.90
N LYS A 184 -34.74 13.17 -3.27
CA LYS A 184 -34.58 14.04 -4.44
C LYS A 184 -33.16 13.88 -5.00
N LEU A 185 -32.99 13.92 -6.32
CA LEU A 185 -31.67 13.80 -6.98
C LEU A 185 -30.66 14.86 -6.52
N ILE A 186 -31.13 16.06 -6.19
CA ILE A 186 -30.32 17.18 -5.72
C ILE A 186 -29.65 16.93 -4.35
N HIS A 187 -30.15 15.98 -3.55
CA HIS A 187 -29.62 15.74 -2.21
C HIS A 187 -28.29 14.96 -2.27
N LYS A 188 -27.32 15.41 -1.49
CA LYS A 188 -26.01 14.73 -1.36
C LYS A 188 -26.11 13.46 -0.49
N SER A 189 -26.95 13.48 0.54
CA SER A 189 -27.20 12.34 1.43
C SER A 189 -28.21 11.35 0.86
N ASN A 190 -28.03 10.07 1.20
CA ASN A 190 -28.98 9.01 0.88
C ASN A 190 -30.04 8.92 1.98
N TYR A 191 -31.29 8.66 1.61
CA TYR A 191 -32.38 8.41 2.57
C TYR A 191 -32.36 6.96 3.05
N LEU A 192 -32.15 6.02 2.14
CA LEU A 192 -31.93 4.61 2.44
C LEU A 192 -30.75 4.10 1.62
N SER A 193 -29.93 3.25 2.23
CA SER A 193 -28.79 2.61 1.58
C SER A 193 -28.62 1.19 2.10
N GLY A 194 -28.36 0.24 1.21
CA GLY A 194 -28.12 -1.15 1.59
C GLY A 194 -27.78 -2.03 0.39
N PHE A 195 -27.54 -3.31 0.67
CA PHE A 195 -27.34 -4.33 -0.37
C PHE A 195 -28.66 -5.05 -0.62
N VAL A 196 -29.04 -5.20 -1.89
CA VAL A 196 -30.19 -6.02 -2.27
C VAL A 196 -29.74 -7.20 -3.10
N ARG A 197 -30.16 -8.40 -2.69
CA ARG A 197 -29.89 -9.63 -3.44
C ARG A 197 -30.72 -9.65 -4.72
N LYS A 198 -30.10 -9.96 -5.85
CA LYS A 198 -30.78 -10.09 -7.15
C LYS A 198 -31.91 -11.13 -7.11
N SER A 199 -31.76 -12.18 -6.31
CA SER A 199 -32.78 -13.22 -6.14
C SER A 199 -34.09 -12.73 -5.48
N VAL A 200 -34.04 -11.59 -4.77
CA VAL A 200 -35.18 -11.06 -4.00
C VAL A 200 -36.01 -10.07 -4.81
N ILE A 201 -35.39 -9.39 -5.78
CA ILE A 201 -36.08 -8.48 -6.70
C ILE A 201 -36.40 -9.26 -7.97
N LYS A 202 -37.69 -9.45 -8.26
CA LYS A 202 -38.13 -9.89 -9.58
C LYS A 202 -38.35 -8.64 -10.44
N ALA A 203 -37.81 -8.68 -11.67
CA ALA A 203 -38.05 -7.64 -12.68
C ALA A 203 -39.50 -7.70 -13.17
#